data_AF-A0A3D1PLR0-F1
#
_entry.id   AF-A0A3D1PLR0-F1
#
_cell.length_a   1.000
_cell.length_b   1.000
_cell.length_c   1.000
_cell.angle_alpha   90.00
_cell.angle_beta   90.00
_cell.angle_gamma   90.00
#
_symmetry.space_group_name_H-M   'P 1'
#
loop_
_entity.id
_entity.type
_entity.pdbx_description
1 polymer ?
#
loop_
_entity_poly.entity_id
_entity_poly.type
_entity_poly.pdbx_seq_one_letter_code
_entity_poly.pdbx_strand_id
1 'polypeptide(L)'
;MIIEKSKELLEKLRRTNYKRIPDFGMDEESEMIIKVIINECKSTLAFQDQDGEVTFERYGSDIIKENIEQIVRQLILNGGNIPRETMKNIMCSNNEFITGIDADIPLYKGIQEQEDGSMNRVATTGNVIIDFSKLDNNIVDMIKKEVYDRYARCFILDNKEKLPHLNKVSIFKERVFHGRENKEFINRKFSSLLKRQTNYNDEIIKNTVKYHLENLYSDKFKQEVLQSVANGNMLVPIEKNKVSFNQLLDAISAEVQDIESLIPDINNIQQDIAQIYADIEAQLIGYSTDITKLNAKEIENVIKNINEISLKNSESEKYSDKSGYRIVNVRINDDNVKMVEYQNVPFCMKRISEDIQELVQRASKMSKDDYLKRAVQLNYRFIRIHPFVDSNGRTSRALLNMMTIPKGMLIEIPKERKNEFIKAQRESNKKMDKQGYFELLNNNREELKKIEKHNNTELPVYNFVKQNCVIDFSTKSDENTEQTKNITKQKILPEER
;
A
#
# COMPACT_ATOMS: atom_id res chain seq x y z
N MET A 1 28.22 -6.87 2.71
CA MET A 1 27.27 -6.82 3.84
C MET A 1 25.82 -6.76 3.37
N ILE A 2 25.35 -5.66 2.77
CA ILE A 2 23.95 -5.51 2.31
C ILE A 2 23.48 -6.61 1.35
N ILE A 3 24.33 -7.02 0.40
CA ILE A 3 24.03 -8.14 -0.52
C ILE A 3 23.69 -9.43 0.26
N GLU A 4 24.55 -9.81 1.20
CA GLU A 4 24.36 -11.04 1.99
C GLU A 4 23.15 -10.93 2.93
N LYS A 5 22.95 -9.77 3.55
CA LYS A 5 21.75 -9.51 4.37
C LYS A 5 20.46 -9.57 3.56
N SER A 6 20.48 -9.02 2.34
CA SER A 6 19.33 -9.09 1.43
C SER A 6 19.04 -10.52 0.99
N LYS A 7 20.06 -11.37 0.81
CA LYS A 7 19.86 -12.82 0.56
C LYS A 7 19.22 -13.50 1.76
N GLU A 8 19.70 -13.22 2.98
CA GLU A 8 19.13 -13.77 4.21
C GLU A 8 17.64 -13.39 4.35
N LEU A 9 17.31 -12.11 4.13
CA LEU A 9 15.92 -11.62 4.15
C LEU A 9 15.07 -12.26 3.05
N LEU A 10 15.61 -12.44 1.85
CA LEU A 10 14.90 -13.09 0.74
C LEU A 10 14.59 -14.56 1.04
N GLU A 11 15.53 -15.27 1.65
CA GLU A 11 15.30 -16.64 2.12
C GLU A 11 14.23 -16.69 3.20
N LYS A 12 14.26 -15.77 4.18
CA LYS A 12 13.24 -15.67 5.23
C LYS A 12 11.86 -15.37 4.65
N LEU A 13 11.77 -14.42 3.71
CA LEU A 13 10.53 -14.09 2.99
C LEU A 13 9.93 -15.33 2.31
N ARG A 14 10.76 -16.09 1.57
CA ARG A 14 10.33 -17.26 0.80
C ARG A 14 10.02 -18.50 1.64
N ARG A 15 10.48 -18.56 2.90
CA ARG A 15 10.18 -19.66 3.82
C ARG A 15 8.82 -19.47 4.48
N THR A 16 8.07 -20.55 4.60
CA THR A 16 6.84 -20.58 5.39
C THR A 16 7.14 -21.17 6.77
N ASN A 17 7.22 -20.30 7.78
CA ASN A 17 7.40 -20.71 9.18
C ASN A 17 6.04 -20.81 9.86
N TYR A 18 5.52 -22.04 10.00
CA TYR A 18 4.24 -22.30 10.67
C TYR A 18 4.29 -22.19 12.21
N LYS A 19 5.49 -22.10 12.80
CA LYS A 19 5.66 -21.84 14.24
C LYS A 19 5.99 -20.36 14.44
N ARG A 20 5.19 -19.69 15.29
CA ARG A 20 5.42 -18.30 15.69
C ARG A 20 6.76 -18.21 16.43
N ILE A 21 7.73 -17.50 15.85
CA ILE A 21 8.98 -17.19 16.52
C ILE A 21 8.76 -15.86 17.23
N PRO A 22 9.10 -15.73 18.53
CA PRO A 22 9.10 -14.42 19.18
C PRO A 22 9.93 -13.43 18.36
N ASP A 23 9.42 -12.22 18.16
CA ASP A 23 10.18 -11.19 17.48
C ASP A 23 11.28 -10.69 18.43
N PHE A 24 12.52 -11.11 18.16
CA PHE A 24 13.69 -10.68 18.92
C PHE A 24 14.31 -9.40 18.36
N GLY A 25 13.63 -8.74 17.40
CA GLY A 25 14.19 -7.67 16.60
C GLY A 25 15.13 -8.20 15.52
N MET A 26 15.36 -7.39 14.47
CA MET A 26 16.36 -7.68 13.46
C MET A 26 17.65 -6.88 13.73
N ASP A 27 18.76 -7.34 13.17
CA ASP A 27 19.98 -6.55 13.17
C ASP A 27 19.79 -5.21 12.45
N GLU A 28 20.62 -4.23 12.79
CA GLU A 28 20.53 -2.86 12.30
C GLU A 28 20.53 -2.77 10.77
N GLU A 29 21.34 -3.60 10.10
CA GLU A 29 21.40 -3.66 8.64
C GLU A 29 20.09 -4.17 8.03
N SER A 30 19.49 -5.20 8.63
CA SER A 30 18.20 -5.73 8.20
C SER A 30 17.08 -4.70 8.38
N GLU A 31 17.07 -3.98 9.50
CA GLU A 31 16.13 -2.89 9.75
C GLU A 31 16.23 -1.77 8.71
N MET A 32 17.45 -1.38 8.34
CA MET A 32 17.67 -0.38 7.28
C MET A 32 17.13 -0.85 5.92
N ILE A 33 17.39 -2.11 5.54
CA ILE A 33 16.88 -2.66 4.28
C ILE A 33 15.35 -2.69 4.28
N ILE A 34 14.73 -3.14 5.38
CA ILE A 34 13.28 -3.20 5.52
C ILE A 34 12.66 -1.81 5.43
N LYS A 35 13.24 -0.81 6.07
CA LYS A 35 12.78 0.58 5.99
C LYS A 35 12.76 1.11 4.56
N VAL A 36 13.81 0.82 3.78
CA VAL A 36 13.86 1.20 2.35
C VAL A 36 12.73 0.51 1.58
N ILE A 37 12.52 -0.79 1.81
CA ILE A 37 11.48 -1.57 1.13
C ILE A 37 10.07 -1.06 1.48
N ILE A 38 9.81 -0.68 2.73
CA ILE A 38 8.51 -0.14 3.15
C ILE A 38 8.13 1.11 2.33
N ASN A 39 9.10 1.96 2.00
CA ASN A 39 8.85 3.15 1.16
C ASN A 39 8.50 2.79 -0.29
N GLU A 40 8.80 1.56 -0.75
CA GLU A 40 8.49 1.06 -2.09
C GLU A 40 7.06 0.52 -2.22
N CYS A 41 6.49 0.03 -1.11
CA CYS A 41 5.12 -0.46 -1.06
C CYS A 41 4.09 0.66 -1.26
N LYS A 42 2.96 0.34 -1.89
CA LYS A 42 1.79 1.23 -1.94
C LYS A 42 1.24 1.39 -0.52
N SER A 43 0.84 2.61 -0.17
CA SER A 43 0.36 2.94 1.18
C SER A 43 -0.28 4.32 1.22
N THR A 44 -0.98 4.62 2.30
CA THR A 44 -1.43 5.98 2.66
C THR A 44 -0.64 6.52 3.85
N LEU A 45 -0.28 7.80 3.79
CA LEU A 45 0.26 8.52 4.95
C LEU A 45 -0.88 9.23 5.68
N ALA A 46 -0.88 9.15 7.01
CA ALA A 46 -1.78 9.90 7.86
C ALA A 46 -0.96 10.96 8.63
N PHE A 47 -1.33 12.23 8.48
CA PHE A 47 -0.67 13.35 9.14
C PHE A 47 -1.63 13.98 10.12
N GLN A 48 -1.25 13.99 11.41
CA GLN A 48 -1.97 14.74 12.41
C GLN A 48 -1.40 16.16 12.52
N ASP A 49 -2.24 17.17 12.41
CA ASP A 49 -1.83 18.56 12.56
C ASP A 49 -1.69 18.99 14.04
N GLN A 50 -1.59 20.29 14.28
CA GLN A 50 -1.43 20.83 15.63
C GLN A 50 -2.74 20.81 16.43
N ASP A 51 -3.88 20.89 15.74
CA ASP A 51 -5.23 20.93 16.30
C ASP A 51 -5.80 19.52 16.52
N GLY A 52 -5.11 18.49 16.01
CA GLY A 52 -5.46 17.08 16.18
C GLY A 52 -6.19 16.50 14.97
N GLU A 53 -6.46 17.31 13.95
CA GLU A 53 -7.09 16.90 12.70
C GLU A 53 -6.12 16.04 11.90
N VAL A 54 -6.66 14.98 11.30
CA VAL A 54 -5.87 14.01 10.53
C VAL A 54 -6.15 14.20 9.05
N THR A 55 -5.08 14.43 8.28
CA THR A 55 -5.13 14.48 6.81
C THR A 55 -4.47 13.25 6.22
N PHE A 56 -4.98 12.78 5.08
CA PHE A 56 -4.51 11.56 4.44
C PHE A 56 -3.93 11.86 3.07
N GLU A 57 -2.80 11.24 2.76
CA GLU A 57 -2.18 11.30 1.44
C GLU A 57 -2.00 9.89 0.87
N ARG A 58 -2.82 9.56 -0.13
CA ARG A 58 -2.90 8.22 -0.71
C ARG A 58 -1.83 8.01 -1.79
N TYR A 59 -1.03 6.96 -1.64
CA TYR A 59 -0.06 6.50 -2.64
C TYR A 59 -0.36 5.08 -3.10
N GLY A 60 -1.56 4.87 -3.64
CA GLY A 60 -1.96 3.69 -4.41
C GLY A 60 -2.48 2.49 -3.62
N SER A 61 -2.59 2.57 -2.30
CA SER A 61 -3.27 1.59 -1.44
C SER A 61 -3.97 2.36 -0.34
N ASP A 62 -5.03 1.75 0.21
CA ASP A 62 -5.79 2.27 1.34
C ASP A 62 -5.21 1.83 2.69
N ILE A 63 -4.17 0.99 2.68
CA ILE A 63 -3.46 0.58 3.89
C ILE A 63 -2.52 1.70 4.35
N ILE A 64 -2.55 2.00 5.64
CA ILE A 64 -1.71 3.00 6.29
C ILE A 64 -0.25 2.50 6.39
N LYS A 65 0.72 3.40 6.19
CA LYS A 65 2.16 3.06 6.13
C LYS A 65 2.66 2.31 7.38
N GLU A 66 2.22 2.71 8.57
CA GLU A 66 2.58 2.08 9.83
C GLU A 66 2.15 0.60 9.87
N ASN A 67 1.00 0.28 9.28
CA ASN A 67 0.52 -1.10 9.18
C ASN A 67 1.30 -1.87 8.10
N ILE A 68 1.68 -1.23 6.99
CA ILE A 68 2.57 -1.84 5.98
C ILE A 68 3.88 -2.30 6.62
N GLU A 69 4.48 -1.50 7.51
CA GLU A 69 5.69 -1.90 8.22
C GLU A 69 5.49 -3.22 8.97
N GLN A 70 4.40 -3.33 9.73
CA GLN A 70 4.07 -4.56 10.47
C GLN A 70 3.81 -5.74 9.52
N ILE A 71 3.08 -5.53 8.43
CA ILE A 71 2.81 -6.57 7.41
C ILE A 71 4.13 -7.06 6.79
N VAL A 72 5.02 -6.16 6.39
CA VAL A 72 6.34 -6.48 5.83
C VAL A 72 7.15 -7.31 6.83
N ARG A 73 7.15 -6.93 8.10
CA ARG A 73 7.82 -7.69 9.18
C ARG A 73 7.24 -9.08 9.33
N GLN A 74 5.91 -9.25 9.32
CA GLN A 74 5.30 -10.59 9.40
C GLN A 74 5.60 -11.43 8.15
N LEU A 75 5.60 -10.83 6.96
CA LEU A 75 5.95 -11.51 5.72
C LEU A 75 7.39 -12.05 5.76
N ILE A 76 8.33 -11.30 6.33
CA ILE A 76 9.75 -11.70 6.45
C ILE A 76 9.97 -12.65 7.63
N LEU A 77 9.52 -12.31 8.84
CA LEU A 77 9.87 -13.01 10.09
C LEU A 77 8.94 -14.19 10.40
N ASN A 78 7.63 -13.95 10.35
CA ASN A 78 6.60 -14.76 11.00
C ASN A 78 5.44 -15.03 10.06
N GLY A 79 5.76 -15.68 8.94
CA GLY A 79 4.86 -15.90 7.81
C GLY A 79 3.61 -16.77 8.04
N GLY A 80 3.16 -16.93 9.29
CA GLY A 80 1.95 -17.65 9.65
C GLY A 80 0.72 -16.75 9.73
N ASN A 81 0.81 -15.56 10.35
CA ASN A 81 -0.34 -14.68 10.57
C ASN A 81 0.04 -13.18 10.57
N ILE A 82 -0.92 -12.31 10.27
CA ILE A 82 -0.87 -10.88 10.59
C ILE A 82 -1.61 -10.66 11.94
N PRO A 83 -0.99 -10.04 12.96
CA PRO A 83 -1.61 -9.82 14.26
C PRO A 83 -2.87 -8.95 14.21
N ARG A 84 -3.82 -9.23 15.11
CA ARG A 84 -5.03 -8.41 15.31
C ARG A 84 -4.75 -6.92 15.50
N GLU A 85 -3.69 -6.57 16.22
CA GLU A 85 -3.35 -5.17 16.50
C GLU A 85 -2.98 -4.42 15.22
N THR A 86 -2.33 -5.11 14.28
CA THR A 86 -2.04 -4.58 12.95
C THR A 86 -3.31 -4.44 12.11
N MET A 87 -4.29 -5.33 12.29
CA MET A 87 -5.51 -5.34 11.50
C MET A 87 -6.59 -4.38 12.01
N LYS A 88 -6.57 -4.00 13.30
CA LYS A 88 -7.63 -3.20 13.93
C LYS A 88 -7.80 -1.80 13.34
N ASN A 89 -6.73 -1.16 12.88
CA ASN A 89 -6.74 0.19 12.29
C ASN A 89 -5.96 0.23 10.97
N ILE A 90 -6.15 -0.77 10.11
CA ILE A 90 -5.25 -1.02 9.00
C ILE A 90 -5.44 -0.09 7.79
N MET A 91 -6.65 0.43 7.61
CA MET A 91 -7.07 1.04 6.36
C MET A 91 -7.68 2.43 6.59
N CYS A 92 -7.65 3.22 5.54
CA CYS A 92 -8.43 4.44 5.42
C CYS A 92 -9.39 4.36 4.21
N SER A 93 -10.57 4.96 4.32
CA SER A 93 -11.46 5.22 3.17
C SER A 93 -12.07 6.59 3.33
N ASN A 94 -12.29 7.30 2.22
CA ASN A 94 -12.83 8.66 2.21
C ASN A 94 -12.12 9.62 3.18
N ASN A 95 -10.79 9.50 3.30
CA ASN A 95 -9.96 10.26 4.24
C ASN A 95 -10.31 10.04 5.72
N GLU A 96 -10.71 8.83 6.09
CA GLU A 96 -11.02 8.47 7.46
C GLU A 96 -10.47 7.08 7.78
N PHE A 97 -10.07 6.87 9.04
CA PHE A 97 -9.70 5.54 9.53
C PHE A 97 -10.91 4.61 9.49
N ILE A 98 -10.66 3.36 9.10
CA ILE A 98 -11.63 2.28 9.18
C ILE A 98 -11.22 1.36 10.32
N THR A 99 -12.18 1.01 11.17
CA THR A 99 -12.03 -0.09 12.10
C THR A 99 -11.89 -1.37 11.28
N GLY A 100 -10.70 -1.96 11.26
CA GLY A 100 -10.46 -3.24 10.63
C GLY A 100 -10.92 -4.41 11.52
N ILE A 101 -10.33 -5.58 11.34
CA ILE A 101 -10.75 -6.79 12.08
C ILE A 101 -9.88 -6.96 13.34
N ASP A 102 -10.53 -7.09 14.51
CA ASP A 102 -9.87 -7.55 15.75
C ASP A 102 -9.78 -9.09 15.82
N ALA A 103 -8.95 -9.65 14.92
CA ALA A 103 -8.58 -11.05 14.84
C ALA A 103 -7.21 -11.21 14.16
N ASP A 104 -6.48 -12.28 14.50
CA ASP A 104 -5.27 -12.64 13.78
C ASP A 104 -5.67 -13.20 12.41
N ILE A 105 -5.01 -12.75 11.34
CA ILE A 105 -5.34 -13.16 9.98
C ILE A 105 -4.31 -14.17 9.49
N PRO A 106 -4.73 -15.36 9.03
CA PRO A 106 -3.80 -16.35 8.51
C PRO A 106 -3.18 -15.86 7.21
N LEU A 107 -1.87 -16.01 7.13
CA LEU A 107 -1.03 -15.64 6.01
C LEU A 107 -0.46 -16.91 5.39
N TYR A 108 -0.72 -17.09 4.10
CA TYR A 108 -0.27 -18.25 3.34
C TYR A 108 0.75 -17.80 2.31
N LYS A 109 1.93 -18.43 2.31
CA LYS A 109 2.98 -18.22 1.32
C LYS A 109 3.17 -19.48 0.50
N GLY A 110 3.18 -19.33 -0.82
CA GLY A 110 3.23 -20.47 -1.73
C GLY A 110 3.63 -20.09 -3.15
N ILE A 111 3.57 -21.08 -4.03
CA ILE A 111 3.73 -20.92 -5.48
C ILE A 111 2.35 -21.11 -6.09
N GLN A 112 1.94 -20.18 -6.95
CA GLN A 112 0.67 -20.20 -7.65
C GLN A 112 0.92 -20.18 -9.16
N GLU A 113 0.29 -21.12 -9.86
CA GLU A 113 0.25 -21.16 -11.32
C GLU A 113 -0.63 -20.02 -11.84
N GLN A 114 -0.10 -19.25 -12.79
CA GLN A 114 -0.82 -18.19 -13.49
C GLN A 114 -1.54 -18.74 -14.72
N GLU A 115 -2.42 -17.93 -15.33
CA GLU A 115 -3.18 -18.34 -16.52
C GLU A 115 -2.29 -18.71 -17.71
N ASP A 116 -1.08 -18.17 -17.78
CA ASP A 116 -0.08 -18.44 -18.83
C ASP A 116 0.82 -19.66 -18.53
N GLY A 117 0.58 -20.36 -17.41
CA GLY A 117 1.37 -21.50 -16.94
C GLY A 117 2.67 -21.12 -16.21
N SER A 118 2.94 -19.83 -16.00
CA SER A 118 4.06 -19.38 -15.17
C SER A 118 3.79 -19.64 -13.68
N MET A 119 4.86 -19.77 -12.89
CA MET A 119 4.79 -20.11 -11.47
C MET A 119 5.31 -18.97 -10.62
N ASN A 120 4.41 -18.24 -9.96
CA ASN A 120 4.75 -17.08 -9.17
C ASN A 120 4.67 -17.34 -7.68
N ARG A 121 5.60 -16.77 -6.91
CA ARG A 121 5.52 -16.77 -5.46
C ARG A 121 4.53 -15.69 -5.02
N VAL A 122 3.61 -16.08 -4.14
CA VAL A 122 2.57 -15.19 -3.64
C VAL A 122 2.41 -15.37 -2.14
N ALA A 123 2.02 -14.28 -1.48
CA ALA A 123 1.43 -14.33 -0.16
C ALA A 123 -0.04 -13.92 -0.26
N THR A 124 -0.92 -14.67 0.36
CA THR A 124 -2.35 -14.38 0.41
C THR A 124 -2.86 -14.57 1.83
N THR A 125 -4.01 -13.97 2.11
CA THR A 125 -4.80 -14.32 3.29
C THR A 125 -6.09 -14.96 2.82
N GLY A 126 -6.72 -15.77 3.67
CA GLY A 126 -8.07 -16.24 3.38
C GLY A 126 -9.09 -15.10 3.46
N ASN A 127 -10.32 -15.35 3.01
CA ASN A 127 -11.43 -14.49 3.39
C ASN A 127 -11.59 -14.53 4.90
N VAL A 128 -11.61 -13.35 5.51
CA VAL A 128 -11.63 -13.17 6.97
C VAL A 128 -12.99 -12.72 7.47
N ILE A 129 -13.78 -12.12 6.58
CA ILE A 129 -15.21 -11.85 6.75
C ILE A 129 -15.98 -12.30 5.51
N ILE A 130 -17.30 -12.36 5.61
CA ILE A 130 -18.19 -12.63 4.50
C ILE A 130 -18.31 -11.36 3.65
N ASP A 131 -18.03 -11.48 2.36
CA ASP A 131 -18.35 -10.44 1.38
C ASP A 131 -19.86 -10.44 1.12
N PHE A 132 -20.57 -9.43 1.61
CA PHE A 132 -22.02 -9.31 1.45
C PHE A 132 -22.46 -9.10 0.00
N SER A 133 -21.58 -8.58 -0.88
CA SER A 133 -21.89 -8.45 -2.31
C SER A 133 -22.05 -9.81 -3.01
N LYS A 134 -21.53 -10.88 -2.40
CA LYS A 134 -21.64 -12.27 -2.89
C LYS A 134 -22.79 -13.04 -2.28
N LEU A 135 -23.57 -12.45 -1.37
CA LEU A 135 -24.71 -13.13 -0.74
C LEU A 135 -25.96 -13.05 -1.62
N ASP A 136 -26.84 -14.05 -1.47
CA ASP A 136 -28.18 -14.02 -2.08
C ASP A 136 -29.00 -12.87 -1.49
N ASN A 137 -29.76 -12.18 -2.33
CA ASN A 137 -30.59 -11.03 -1.93
C ASN A 137 -31.56 -11.36 -0.79
N ASN A 138 -32.07 -12.59 -0.71
CA ASN A 138 -32.93 -13.00 0.40
C ASN A 138 -32.17 -13.02 1.74
N ILE A 139 -30.90 -13.40 1.73
CA ILE A 139 -30.05 -13.38 2.93
C ILE A 139 -29.80 -11.93 3.35
N VAL A 140 -29.50 -11.05 2.39
CA VAL A 140 -29.32 -9.61 2.64
C VAL A 140 -30.59 -9.00 3.25
N ASP A 141 -31.77 -9.32 2.72
CA ASP A 141 -33.06 -8.87 3.28
C ASP A 141 -33.29 -9.39 4.71
N MET A 142 -32.84 -10.61 5.01
CA MET A 142 -32.92 -11.14 6.37
C MET A 142 -31.90 -10.47 7.31
N ILE A 143 -30.71 -10.11 6.82
CA ILE A 143 -29.71 -9.33 7.58
C ILE A 143 -30.29 -7.97 7.94
N LYS A 144 -30.91 -7.27 6.97
CA LYS A 144 -31.60 -6.00 7.22
C LYS A 144 -32.57 -6.10 8.39
N LYS A 145 -33.44 -7.11 8.38
CA LYS A 145 -34.45 -7.33 9.43
C LYS A 145 -33.86 -7.71 10.79
N GLU A 146 -32.87 -8.60 10.80
CA GLU A 146 -32.31 -9.14 12.04
C GLU A 146 -31.22 -8.27 12.65
N VAL A 147 -30.64 -7.35 11.88
CA VAL A 147 -29.50 -6.52 12.27
C VAL A 147 -29.86 -5.03 12.19
N TYR A 148 -30.11 -4.50 11.00
CA TYR A 148 -30.26 -3.05 10.78
C TYR A 148 -31.55 -2.52 11.39
N ASP A 149 -32.70 -3.18 11.21
CA ASP A 149 -33.96 -2.77 11.83
C ASP A 149 -33.86 -2.81 13.37
N ARG A 150 -33.24 -3.87 13.93
CA ARG A 150 -33.08 -4.00 15.38
C ARG A 150 -32.13 -2.95 15.95
N TYR A 151 -31.02 -2.69 15.24
CA TYR A 151 -30.08 -1.64 15.60
C TYR A 151 -30.76 -0.26 15.56
N ALA A 152 -31.45 0.06 14.46
CA ALA A 152 -32.19 1.31 14.29
C ALA A 152 -33.22 1.52 15.39
N ARG A 153 -33.96 0.47 15.77
CA ARG A 153 -34.90 0.53 16.91
C ARG A 153 -34.20 0.90 18.21
N CYS A 154 -33.07 0.26 18.53
CA CYS A 154 -32.30 0.57 19.73
C CYS A 154 -31.76 2.01 19.68
N PHE A 155 -31.19 2.40 18.54
CA PHE A 155 -30.66 3.73 18.31
C PHE A 155 -31.71 4.83 18.55
N ILE A 156 -32.94 4.63 18.07
CA ILE A 156 -34.06 5.56 18.30
C ILE A 156 -34.39 5.67 19.79
N LEU A 157 -34.48 4.54 20.49
CA LEU A 157 -34.84 4.51 21.91
C LEU A 157 -33.78 5.19 22.79
N ASP A 158 -32.51 5.07 22.40
CA ASP A 158 -31.36 5.63 23.12
C ASP A 158 -31.14 7.12 22.81
N ASN A 159 -31.48 7.58 21.59
CA ASN A 159 -31.24 8.95 21.12
C ASN A 159 -32.52 9.80 20.98
N LYS A 160 -33.61 9.42 21.65
CA LYS A 160 -34.94 10.06 21.56
C LYS A 160 -34.95 11.61 21.69
N GLU A 161 -33.96 12.20 22.36
CA GLU A 161 -33.86 13.65 22.61
C GLU A 161 -33.20 14.39 21.44
N LYS A 162 -32.40 13.69 20.63
CA LYS A 162 -31.71 14.22 19.45
C LYS A 162 -32.46 13.95 18.15
N LEU A 163 -33.57 13.23 18.22
CA LEU A 163 -34.37 12.79 17.08
C LEU A 163 -35.72 13.53 17.03
N PRO A 164 -36.42 13.54 15.88
CA PRO A 164 -37.75 14.13 15.76
C PRO A 164 -38.72 13.64 16.83
N HIS A 165 -39.63 14.51 17.29
CA HIS A 165 -40.49 14.20 18.43
C HIS A 165 -41.45 13.02 18.14
N LEU A 166 -41.30 11.94 18.92
CA LEU A 166 -42.12 10.72 18.84
C LEU A 166 -43.23 10.67 19.91
N ASN A 167 -44.30 9.92 19.64
CA ASN A 167 -45.35 9.67 20.63
C ASN A 167 -44.83 8.83 21.81
N LYS A 168 -44.99 9.32 23.05
CA LYS A 168 -44.59 8.64 24.29
C LYS A 168 -45.19 7.23 24.43
N VAL A 169 -46.43 7.02 23.98
CA VAL A 169 -47.08 5.69 24.01
C VAL A 169 -46.41 4.73 23.05
N SER A 170 -46.03 5.19 21.85
CA SER A 170 -45.30 4.37 20.87
C SER A 170 -43.92 3.99 21.41
N ILE A 171 -43.18 4.94 21.98
CA ILE A 171 -41.87 4.66 22.62
C ILE A 171 -42.04 3.63 23.75
N PHE A 172 -43.07 3.78 24.59
CA PHE A 172 -43.33 2.85 25.69
C PHE A 172 -43.62 1.43 25.16
N LYS A 173 -44.47 1.29 24.14
CA LYS A 173 -44.76 0.00 23.50
C LYS A 173 -43.48 -0.65 22.97
N GLU A 174 -42.71 0.08 22.18
CA GLU A 174 -41.46 -0.43 21.60
C GLU A 174 -40.46 -0.86 22.68
N ARG A 175 -40.33 -0.09 23.76
CA ARG A 175 -39.48 -0.48 24.89
C ARG A 175 -39.95 -1.75 25.60
N VAL A 176 -41.26 -1.97 25.71
CA VAL A 176 -41.82 -3.18 26.33
C VAL A 176 -41.59 -4.41 25.45
N PHE A 177 -41.84 -4.30 24.14
CA PHE A 177 -41.72 -5.43 23.21
C PHE A 177 -40.27 -5.73 22.80
N HIS A 178 -39.44 -4.70 22.69
CA HIS A 178 -38.11 -4.79 22.08
C HIS A 178 -36.97 -4.27 22.97
N GLY A 179 -37.23 -3.82 24.20
CA GLY A 179 -36.19 -3.29 25.10
C GLY A 179 -35.10 -4.28 25.51
N ARG A 180 -35.22 -5.56 25.12
CA ARG A 180 -34.20 -6.60 25.31
C ARG A 180 -33.26 -6.78 24.11
N GLU A 181 -33.50 -6.08 23.00
CA GLU A 181 -32.73 -6.19 21.74
C GLU A 181 -31.36 -5.49 21.79
N ASN A 182 -30.63 -5.60 22.89
CA ASN A 182 -29.31 -4.98 23.04
C ASN A 182 -28.26 -5.56 22.06
N LYS A 183 -27.04 -4.97 22.03
CA LYS A 183 -25.93 -5.41 21.15
C LYS A 183 -25.69 -6.92 21.17
N GLU A 184 -25.78 -7.54 22.36
CA GLU A 184 -25.58 -8.99 22.52
C GLU A 184 -26.74 -9.83 21.96
N PHE A 185 -27.97 -9.33 22.01
CA PHE A 185 -29.12 -9.95 21.35
C PHE A 185 -28.96 -9.92 19.83
N ILE A 186 -28.60 -8.76 19.26
CA ILE A 186 -28.38 -8.61 17.81
C ILE A 186 -27.22 -9.51 17.36
N ASN A 187 -26.12 -9.58 18.12
CA ASN A 187 -25.00 -10.48 17.84
C ASN A 187 -25.45 -11.95 17.71
N ARG A 188 -26.27 -12.44 18.65
CA ARG A 188 -26.80 -13.82 18.62
C ARG A 188 -27.69 -14.06 17.40
N LYS A 189 -28.56 -13.10 17.06
CA LYS A 189 -29.43 -13.20 15.88
C LYS A 189 -28.65 -13.20 14.59
N PHE A 190 -27.68 -12.30 14.46
CA PHE A 190 -26.82 -12.21 13.30
C PHE A 190 -25.99 -13.49 13.09
N SER A 191 -25.34 -13.96 14.16
CA SER A 191 -24.57 -15.22 14.12
C SER A 191 -25.44 -16.41 13.74
N SER A 192 -26.62 -16.55 14.36
CA SER A 192 -27.55 -17.65 14.06
C SER A 192 -28.08 -17.61 12.63
N LEU A 193 -28.31 -16.40 12.09
CA LEU A 193 -28.75 -16.21 10.73
C LEU A 193 -27.69 -16.68 9.73
N LEU A 194 -26.45 -16.21 9.88
CA LEU A 194 -25.35 -16.57 8.99
C LEU A 194 -25.05 -18.08 9.05
N LYS A 195 -25.07 -18.69 10.25
CA LYS A 195 -24.90 -20.15 10.42
C LYS A 195 -25.98 -20.98 9.72
N ARG A 196 -27.21 -20.47 9.65
CA ARG A 196 -28.34 -21.19 9.05
C ARG A 196 -28.41 -21.00 7.53
N GLN A 197 -28.06 -19.81 7.05
CA GLN A 197 -28.27 -19.42 5.66
C GLN A 197 -27.00 -19.50 4.80
N THR A 198 -25.83 -19.75 5.39
CA THR A 198 -24.56 -19.80 4.66
C THR A 198 -23.74 -21.03 5.06
N ASN A 199 -22.77 -21.39 4.22
CA ASN A 199 -21.85 -22.50 4.46
C ASN A 199 -20.48 -22.03 4.96
N TYR A 200 -20.36 -20.78 5.43
CA TYR A 200 -19.11 -20.26 6.00
C TYR A 200 -18.80 -20.94 7.33
N ASN A 201 -17.51 -21.07 7.64
CA ASN A 201 -17.09 -21.62 8.92
C ASN A 201 -17.40 -20.67 10.09
N ASP A 202 -17.39 -21.22 11.31
CA ASP A 202 -17.74 -20.48 12.52
C ASP A 202 -16.82 -19.29 12.81
N GLU A 203 -15.56 -19.36 12.40
CA GLU A 203 -14.57 -18.29 12.61
C GLU A 203 -14.86 -17.08 11.71
N ILE A 204 -15.09 -17.30 10.41
CA ILE A 204 -15.48 -16.26 9.45
C ILE A 204 -16.80 -15.62 9.89
N ILE A 205 -17.79 -16.41 10.32
CA ILE A 205 -19.07 -15.89 10.81
C ILE A 205 -18.84 -15.01 12.04
N LYS A 206 -18.05 -15.49 13.01
CA LYS A 206 -17.73 -14.73 14.22
C LYS A 206 -17.03 -13.41 13.90
N ASN A 207 -16.03 -13.43 13.02
CA ASN A 207 -15.30 -12.24 12.60
C ASN A 207 -16.21 -11.25 11.87
N THR A 208 -17.07 -11.73 10.99
CA THR A 208 -18.07 -10.92 10.27
C THR A 208 -18.99 -10.21 11.24
N VAL A 209 -19.64 -10.97 12.13
CA VAL A 209 -20.59 -10.40 13.11
C VAL A 209 -19.91 -9.38 14.01
N LYS A 210 -18.67 -9.66 14.45
CA LYS A 210 -17.89 -8.75 15.28
C LYS A 210 -17.55 -7.47 14.54
N TYR A 211 -16.99 -7.58 13.34
CA TYR A 211 -16.58 -6.44 12.49
C TYR A 211 -17.74 -5.47 12.25
N HIS A 212 -18.88 -5.98 11.74
CA HIS A 212 -20.02 -5.10 11.45
C HIS A 212 -20.64 -4.51 12.73
N LEU A 213 -20.75 -5.27 13.82
CA LEU A 213 -21.31 -4.73 15.07
C LEU A 213 -20.36 -3.78 15.82
N GLU A 214 -19.06 -3.90 15.65
CA GLU A 214 -18.11 -2.91 16.19
C GLU A 214 -18.23 -1.58 15.43
N ASN A 215 -18.34 -1.64 14.11
CA ASN A 215 -18.59 -0.46 13.28
C ASN A 215 -19.94 0.20 13.60
N LEU A 216 -21.05 -0.57 13.60
CA LEU A 216 -22.40 -0.04 13.91
C LEU A 216 -22.47 0.66 15.27
N TYR A 217 -21.78 0.13 16.29
CA TYR A 217 -21.81 0.68 17.64
C TYR A 217 -20.68 1.67 17.95
N SER A 218 -19.83 1.98 16.97
CA SER A 218 -18.80 3.01 17.12
C SER A 218 -19.44 4.38 17.29
N ASP A 219 -18.78 5.27 18.04
CA ASP A 219 -19.33 6.62 18.26
C ASP A 219 -19.34 7.43 16.97
N LYS A 220 -18.37 7.18 16.08
CA LYS A 220 -18.33 7.77 14.74
C LYS A 220 -19.59 7.42 13.92
N PHE A 221 -19.90 6.13 13.79
CA PHE A 221 -21.07 5.67 13.05
C PHE A 221 -22.37 6.25 13.61
N LYS A 222 -22.50 6.32 14.94
CA LYS A 222 -23.67 6.96 15.58
C LYS A 222 -23.79 8.43 15.21
N GLN A 223 -22.68 9.17 15.17
CA GLN A 223 -22.68 10.59 14.80
C GLN A 223 -23.05 10.77 13.32
N GLU A 224 -22.54 9.92 12.42
CA GLU A 224 -22.90 9.94 11.00
C GLU A 224 -24.41 9.74 10.80
N VAL A 225 -25.01 8.75 11.47
CA VAL A 225 -26.47 8.53 11.45
C VAL A 225 -27.23 9.75 11.99
N LEU A 226 -26.80 10.33 13.12
CA LEU A 226 -27.43 11.53 13.69
C LEU A 226 -27.36 12.73 12.74
N GLN A 227 -26.22 12.94 12.09
CA GLN A 227 -26.03 14.03 11.13
C GLN A 227 -26.89 13.85 9.89
N SER A 228 -26.96 12.63 9.34
CA SER A 228 -27.81 12.34 8.19
C SER A 228 -29.30 12.59 8.51
N VAL A 229 -29.73 12.19 9.71
CA VAL A 229 -31.08 12.48 10.23
C VAL A 229 -31.32 13.99 10.35
N ALA A 230 -30.38 14.74 10.91
CA ALA A 230 -30.51 16.18 11.15
C ALA A 230 -30.52 17.01 9.86
N ASN A 231 -29.72 16.61 8.86
CA ASN A 231 -29.58 17.29 7.58
C ASN A 231 -30.76 17.03 6.63
N GLY A 232 -31.63 16.05 6.95
CA GLY A 232 -32.76 15.66 6.10
C GLY A 232 -32.33 14.94 4.82
N ASN A 233 -31.13 14.36 4.81
CA ASN A 233 -30.59 13.60 3.68
C ASN A 233 -31.18 12.19 3.56
N MET A 234 -31.95 11.74 4.56
CA MET A 234 -32.66 10.46 4.49
C MET A 234 -33.55 10.42 3.25
N LEU A 235 -33.59 9.25 2.60
CA LEU A 235 -34.40 8.95 1.41
C LEU A 235 -35.92 9.26 1.57
N VAL A 236 -36.37 9.58 2.79
CA VAL A 236 -37.75 9.96 3.12
C VAL A 236 -37.76 11.32 3.83
N PRO A 237 -38.48 12.35 3.32
CA PRO A 237 -38.61 13.64 4.00
C PRO A 237 -39.32 13.47 5.35
N ILE A 238 -38.59 13.70 6.44
CA ILE A 238 -39.16 13.71 7.80
C ILE A 238 -39.65 15.13 8.10
N GLU A 239 -40.97 15.36 8.00
CA GLU A 239 -41.57 16.62 8.44
C GLU A 239 -41.38 16.81 9.96
N LYS A 240 -40.91 18.00 10.36
CA LYS A 240 -40.45 18.33 11.72
C LYS A 240 -41.49 18.15 12.84
N ASN A 241 -42.76 17.88 12.54
CA ASN A 241 -43.84 18.01 13.54
C ASN A 241 -44.69 16.76 13.84
N LYS A 242 -44.46 15.59 13.22
CA LYS A 242 -45.02 14.27 13.66
C LYS A 242 -44.57 13.16 12.71
N VAL A 243 -43.50 12.45 13.05
CA VAL A 243 -43.13 11.20 12.34
C VAL A 243 -43.51 10.00 13.18
N SER A 244 -44.07 8.96 12.56
CA SER A 244 -44.39 7.72 13.26
C SER A 244 -43.12 6.95 13.59
N PHE A 245 -43.16 6.11 14.63
CA PHE A 245 -42.01 5.29 14.98
C PHE A 245 -41.54 4.41 13.81
N ASN A 246 -42.47 3.81 13.07
CA ASN A 246 -42.16 2.95 11.93
C ASN A 246 -41.50 3.73 10.77
N GLN A 247 -42.00 4.94 10.45
CA GLN A 247 -41.36 5.76 9.42
C GLN A 247 -39.92 6.14 9.80
N LEU A 248 -39.69 6.49 11.07
CA LEU A 248 -38.34 6.79 11.55
C LEU A 248 -37.45 5.55 11.57
N LEU A 249 -38.02 4.39 11.95
CA LEU A 249 -37.34 3.10 11.93
C LEU A 249 -36.89 2.73 10.52
N ASP A 250 -37.80 2.80 9.54
CA ASP A 250 -37.52 2.47 8.14
C ASP A 250 -36.44 3.41 7.57
N ALA A 251 -36.54 4.71 7.87
CA ALA A 251 -35.57 5.71 7.41
C ALA A 251 -34.18 5.50 8.02
N ILE A 252 -34.08 5.32 9.34
CA ILE A 252 -32.79 5.06 10.00
C ILE A 252 -32.24 3.71 9.59
N SER A 253 -33.06 2.67 9.41
CA SER A 253 -32.56 1.37 8.96
C SER A 253 -32.02 1.41 7.53
N ALA A 254 -32.65 2.18 6.63
CA ALA A 254 -32.13 2.39 5.29
C ALA A 254 -30.79 3.13 5.34
N GLU A 255 -30.71 4.20 6.14
CA GLU A 255 -29.48 4.97 6.32
C GLU A 255 -28.33 4.13 6.88
N VAL A 256 -28.62 3.30 7.89
CA VAL A 256 -27.65 2.37 8.47
C VAL A 256 -27.12 1.41 7.42
N GLN A 257 -27.99 0.87 6.57
CA GLN A 257 -27.61 -0.02 5.48
C GLN A 257 -26.73 0.72 4.45
N ASP A 258 -27.08 1.95 4.11
CA ASP A 258 -26.34 2.75 3.13
C ASP A 258 -24.93 3.09 3.66
N ILE A 259 -24.82 3.58 4.90
CA ILE A 259 -23.51 3.87 5.54
C ILE A 259 -22.69 2.59 5.65
N GLU A 260 -23.31 1.47 6.03
CA GLU A 260 -22.63 0.18 6.15
C GLU A 260 -22.10 -0.32 4.80
N SER A 261 -22.84 -0.09 3.71
CA SER A 261 -22.40 -0.44 2.36
C SER A 261 -21.18 0.34 1.86
N LEU A 262 -20.87 1.48 2.49
CA LEU A 262 -19.69 2.29 2.21
C LEU A 262 -18.44 1.80 2.96
N ILE A 263 -18.60 0.92 3.96
CA ILE A 263 -17.47 0.32 4.67
C ILE A 263 -16.76 -0.63 3.68
N PRO A 264 -15.47 -0.42 3.39
CA PRO A 264 -14.75 -1.30 2.48
C PRO A 264 -14.73 -2.74 2.98
N ASP A 265 -14.89 -3.67 2.03
CA ASP A 265 -14.64 -5.08 2.33
C ASP A 265 -13.15 -5.27 2.61
N ILE A 266 -12.83 -5.61 3.86
CA ILE A 266 -11.45 -5.85 4.29
C ILE A 266 -10.82 -7.06 3.59
N ASN A 267 -11.62 -7.94 2.96
CA ASN A 267 -11.08 -8.99 2.09
C ASN A 267 -10.31 -8.41 0.89
N ASN A 268 -10.59 -7.16 0.49
CA ASN A 268 -9.83 -6.47 -0.57
C ASN A 268 -8.34 -6.33 -0.22
N ILE A 269 -7.99 -6.36 1.06
CA ILE A 269 -6.59 -6.32 1.51
C ILE A 269 -5.77 -7.52 1.01
N GLN A 270 -6.41 -8.63 0.62
CA GLN A 270 -5.72 -9.80 0.07
C GLN A 270 -4.86 -9.43 -1.14
N GLN A 271 -5.39 -8.59 -2.03
CA GLN A 271 -4.66 -8.13 -3.23
C GLN A 271 -3.48 -7.25 -2.83
N ASP A 272 -3.68 -6.36 -1.86
CA ASP A 272 -2.62 -5.51 -1.35
C ASP A 272 -1.51 -6.31 -0.67
N ILE A 273 -1.83 -7.32 0.16
CA ILE A 273 -0.84 -8.21 0.79
C ILE A 273 -0.04 -8.97 -0.28
N ALA A 274 -0.72 -9.48 -1.31
CA ALA A 274 -0.04 -10.12 -2.42
C ALA A 274 0.91 -9.14 -3.11
N GLN A 275 0.47 -7.90 -3.37
CA GLN A 275 1.31 -6.87 -3.99
C GLN A 275 2.50 -6.48 -3.10
N ILE A 276 2.30 -6.33 -1.78
CA ILE A 276 3.35 -6.04 -0.81
C ILE A 276 4.41 -7.15 -0.83
N TYR A 277 3.99 -8.42 -0.78
CA TYR A 277 4.92 -9.55 -0.85
C TYR A 277 5.81 -9.50 -2.10
N ALA A 278 5.20 -9.23 -3.25
CA ALA A 278 5.94 -9.14 -4.51
C ALA A 278 6.85 -7.91 -4.58
N ASP A 279 6.42 -6.76 -4.03
CA ASP A 279 7.27 -5.58 -3.93
C ASP A 279 8.49 -5.85 -3.05
N ILE A 280 8.32 -6.52 -1.90
CA ILE A 280 9.45 -6.95 -1.04
C ILE A 280 10.36 -7.89 -1.82
N GLU A 281 9.81 -8.91 -2.47
CA GLU A 281 10.59 -9.90 -3.22
C GLU A 281 11.41 -9.25 -4.35
N ALA A 282 10.80 -8.37 -5.13
CA ALA A 282 11.45 -7.65 -6.22
C ALA A 282 12.62 -6.79 -5.71
N GLN A 283 12.42 -6.04 -4.61
CA GLN A 283 13.49 -5.22 -4.02
C GLN A 283 14.62 -6.10 -3.47
N LEU A 284 14.31 -7.17 -2.73
CA LEU A 284 15.31 -8.07 -2.17
C LEU A 284 16.10 -8.82 -3.25
N ILE A 285 15.48 -9.20 -4.38
CA ILE A 285 16.18 -9.74 -5.55
C ILE A 285 17.17 -8.70 -6.08
N GLY A 286 16.75 -7.44 -6.21
CA GLY A 286 17.65 -6.35 -6.60
C GLY A 286 18.84 -6.22 -5.62
N TYR A 287 18.57 -6.10 -4.33
CA TYR A 287 19.61 -5.78 -3.35
C TYR A 287 20.56 -6.97 -3.07
N SER A 288 20.08 -8.20 -3.27
CA SER A 288 20.88 -9.43 -3.18
C SER A 288 21.68 -9.74 -4.45
N THR A 289 21.43 -9.03 -5.55
CA THR A 289 22.15 -9.22 -6.80
C THR A 289 23.49 -8.47 -6.75
N ASP A 290 24.59 -9.21 -6.84
CA ASP A 290 25.92 -8.63 -7.03
C ASP A 290 26.10 -8.22 -8.50
N ILE A 291 25.59 -7.03 -8.84
CA ILE A 291 25.59 -6.51 -10.21
C ILE A 291 27.01 -6.38 -10.80
N THR A 292 28.05 -6.32 -9.97
CA THR A 292 29.45 -6.19 -10.42
C THR A 292 29.96 -7.43 -11.16
N LYS A 293 29.31 -8.58 -10.94
CA LYS A 293 29.62 -9.86 -11.58
C LYS A 293 28.83 -10.11 -12.86
N LEU A 294 27.87 -9.25 -13.17
CA LEU A 294 26.96 -9.44 -14.28
C LEU A 294 27.49 -8.78 -15.56
N ASN A 295 27.21 -9.41 -16.69
CA ASN A 295 27.34 -8.76 -17.99
C ASN A 295 26.09 -7.94 -18.35
N ALA A 296 26.17 -7.10 -19.38
CA ALA A 296 25.06 -6.22 -19.78
C ALA A 296 23.74 -6.97 -20.04
N LYS A 297 23.78 -8.18 -20.63
CA LYS A 297 22.58 -8.99 -20.89
C LYS A 297 21.95 -9.48 -19.58
N GLU A 298 22.78 -9.93 -18.65
CA GLU A 298 22.31 -10.38 -17.32
C GLU A 298 21.73 -9.22 -16.51
N ILE A 299 22.33 -8.03 -16.58
CA ILE A 299 21.78 -6.82 -15.95
C ILE A 299 20.39 -6.52 -16.49
N GLU A 300 20.21 -6.53 -17.83
CA GLU A 300 18.91 -6.31 -18.46
C GLU A 300 17.88 -7.36 -18.01
N ASN A 301 18.27 -8.63 -17.94
CA ASN A 301 17.40 -9.72 -17.49
C ASN A 301 16.96 -9.56 -16.02
N VAL A 302 17.86 -9.13 -15.13
CA VAL A 302 17.51 -8.87 -13.72
C VAL A 302 16.53 -7.70 -13.63
N ILE A 303 16.72 -6.63 -14.42
CA ILE A 303 15.79 -5.49 -14.45
C ILE A 303 14.39 -5.95 -14.88
N LYS A 304 14.29 -6.80 -15.90
CA LYS A 304 13.02 -7.38 -16.36
C LYS A 304 12.36 -8.22 -15.27
N ASN A 305 13.12 -9.14 -14.66
CA ASN A 305 12.63 -10.00 -13.59
C ASN A 305 12.07 -9.21 -12.39
N ILE A 306 12.78 -8.15 -11.96
CA ILE A 306 12.31 -7.27 -10.88
C ILE A 306 11.00 -6.57 -11.26
N ASN A 307 10.87 -6.10 -12.51
CA ASN A 307 9.64 -5.46 -12.97
C ASN A 307 8.47 -6.44 -13.05
N GLU A 308 8.70 -7.61 -13.65
CA GLU A 308 7.71 -8.68 -13.81
C GLU A 308 7.13 -9.10 -12.46
N ILE A 309 7.98 -9.32 -11.44
CA ILE A 309 7.51 -9.66 -10.09
C ILE A 309 6.66 -8.53 -9.49
N SER A 310 7.06 -7.27 -9.65
CA SER A 310 6.35 -6.11 -9.07
C SER A 310 5.08 -5.74 -9.86
N LEU A 311 4.92 -6.21 -11.10
CA LEU A 311 3.75 -5.98 -11.95
C LEU A 311 2.69 -7.07 -11.72
N LYS A 312 1.51 -6.71 -11.21
CA LYS A 312 0.41 -7.69 -10.95
C LYS A 312 -0.89 -7.41 -11.68
N ASN A 313 -0.94 -6.36 -12.50
CA ASN A 313 -2.14 -6.04 -13.23
C ASN A 313 -2.17 -6.81 -14.55
N SER A 314 -2.93 -7.90 -14.60
CA SER A 314 -3.12 -8.73 -15.81
C SER A 314 -3.68 -7.94 -16.99
N GLU A 315 -4.47 -6.89 -16.76
CA GLU A 315 -4.96 -6.03 -17.85
C GLU A 315 -3.85 -5.27 -18.57
N SER A 316 -2.70 -5.08 -17.90
CA SER A 316 -1.55 -4.37 -18.45
C SER A 316 -0.67 -5.25 -19.33
N GLU A 317 -0.79 -6.58 -19.22
CA GLU A 317 0.02 -7.55 -19.99
C GLU A 317 -0.20 -7.42 -21.49
N LYS A 318 -1.44 -7.11 -21.92
CA LYS A 318 -1.79 -6.89 -23.34
C LYS A 318 -1.03 -5.74 -24.01
N TYR A 319 -0.40 -4.87 -23.21
CA TYR A 319 0.41 -3.75 -23.68
C TYR A 319 1.91 -4.02 -23.62
N SER A 320 2.31 -5.27 -23.37
CA SER A 320 3.71 -5.71 -23.33
C SER A 320 3.97 -6.82 -24.37
N ASP A 321 5.22 -6.90 -24.85
CA ASP A 321 5.69 -8.02 -25.66
C ASP A 321 6.17 -9.18 -24.76
N LYS A 322 6.56 -10.30 -25.40
CA LYS A 322 7.09 -11.49 -24.70
C LYS A 322 8.38 -11.26 -23.92
N SER A 323 9.05 -10.12 -24.13
CA SER A 323 10.25 -9.74 -23.39
C SER A 323 9.94 -8.85 -22.18
N GLY A 324 8.66 -8.54 -21.95
CA GLY A 324 8.15 -7.68 -20.89
C GLY A 324 8.13 -6.19 -21.25
N TYR A 325 8.64 -5.78 -22.42
CA TYR A 325 8.67 -4.36 -22.79
C TYR A 325 7.34 -3.90 -23.33
N ARG A 326 7.01 -2.62 -23.08
CA ARG A 326 5.77 -2.03 -23.60
C ARG A 326 5.79 -1.99 -25.14
N ILE A 327 4.63 -2.21 -25.74
CA ILE A 327 4.38 -2.06 -27.19
C ILE A 327 3.55 -0.80 -27.53
N VAL A 328 3.37 0.07 -26.53
CA VAL A 328 2.63 1.33 -26.65
C VAL A 328 3.48 2.50 -26.16
N ASN A 329 3.20 3.70 -26.66
CA ASN A 329 3.83 4.92 -26.15
C ASN A 329 3.14 5.37 -24.86
N VAL A 330 3.95 5.75 -23.87
CA VAL A 330 3.49 6.18 -22.54
C VAL A 330 3.91 7.62 -22.26
N ARG A 331 3.19 8.28 -21.38
CA ARG A 331 3.48 9.63 -20.87
C ARG A 331 3.29 9.65 -19.36
N ILE A 332 3.98 10.54 -18.66
CA ILE A 332 3.66 10.84 -17.26
C ILE A 332 2.56 11.90 -17.29
N ASN A 333 1.39 11.54 -16.74
CA ASN A 333 0.12 12.28 -16.88
C ASN A 333 0.16 13.76 -16.47
N ASP A 334 1.10 14.17 -15.61
CA ASP A 334 1.13 15.53 -15.06
C ASP A 334 1.97 16.56 -15.85
N ASP A 335 2.88 16.14 -16.75
CA ASP A 335 3.87 17.07 -17.32
C ASP A 335 4.05 17.01 -18.84
N ASN A 336 3.27 16.19 -19.56
CA ASN A 336 3.47 15.96 -21.00
C ASN A 336 4.91 15.56 -21.38
N VAL A 337 5.70 15.04 -20.44
CA VAL A 337 7.08 14.60 -20.68
C VAL A 337 7.05 13.40 -21.61
N LYS A 338 7.71 13.54 -22.77
CA LYS A 338 7.83 12.46 -23.75
C LYS A 338 8.85 11.43 -23.26
N MET A 339 8.45 10.16 -23.35
CA MET A 339 9.29 8.99 -23.12
C MET A 339 9.71 8.38 -24.44
N VAL A 340 10.82 7.64 -24.43
CA VAL A 340 11.37 6.94 -25.61
C VAL A 340 10.26 6.23 -26.39
N GLU A 341 10.32 6.24 -27.72
CA GLU A 341 9.32 5.52 -28.51
C GLU A 341 9.41 4.02 -28.25
N TYR A 342 8.28 3.31 -28.14
CA TYR A 342 8.28 1.90 -27.73
C TYR A 342 9.18 1.02 -28.60
N GLN A 343 9.29 1.33 -29.89
CA GLN A 343 10.13 0.65 -30.88
C GLN A 343 11.62 0.73 -30.54
N ASN A 344 12.03 1.81 -29.87
CA ASN A 344 13.42 2.07 -29.47
C ASN A 344 13.74 1.54 -28.07
N VAL A 345 12.74 1.16 -27.27
CA VAL A 345 12.92 0.67 -25.89
C VAL A 345 13.93 -0.49 -25.80
N PRO A 346 13.82 -1.58 -26.60
CA PRO A 346 14.78 -2.68 -26.51
C PRO A 346 16.22 -2.25 -26.77
N PHE A 347 16.42 -1.37 -27.75
CA PHE A 347 17.73 -0.82 -28.07
C PHE A 347 18.26 0.07 -26.94
N CYS A 348 17.45 0.98 -26.40
CA CYS A 348 17.85 1.84 -25.30
C CYS A 348 18.17 1.04 -24.03
N MET A 349 17.42 -0.03 -23.75
CA MET A 349 17.64 -0.91 -22.61
C MET A 349 18.93 -1.74 -22.69
N LYS A 350 19.26 -2.24 -23.88
CA LYS A 350 20.57 -2.88 -24.10
C LYS A 350 21.70 -1.91 -23.76
N ARG A 351 21.60 -0.66 -24.22
CA ARG A 351 22.67 0.34 -24.06
C ARG A 351 22.84 0.84 -22.65
N ILE A 352 21.73 1.12 -21.95
CA ILE A 352 21.84 1.51 -20.55
C ILE A 352 22.46 0.37 -19.73
N SER A 353 22.16 -0.89 -20.05
CA SER A 353 22.77 -2.04 -19.39
C SER A 353 24.28 -2.15 -19.67
N GLU A 354 24.75 -1.83 -20.88
CA GLU A 354 26.19 -1.69 -21.20
C GLU A 354 26.84 -0.55 -20.37
N ASP A 355 26.21 0.62 -20.29
CA ASP A 355 26.75 1.76 -19.54
C ASP A 355 26.72 1.50 -18.01
N ILE A 356 25.75 0.72 -17.51
CA ILE A 356 25.70 0.25 -16.11
C ILE A 356 26.86 -0.72 -15.85
N GLN A 357 27.10 -1.68 -16.75
CA GLN A 357 28.23 -2.59 -16.65
C GLN A 357 29.57 -1.83 -16.60
N GLU A 358 29.73 -0.80 -17.45
CA GLU A 358 30.91 0.06 -17.47
C GLU A 358 31.08 0.82 -16.15
N LEU A 359 30.00 1.37 -15.58
CA LEU A 359 30.01 2.06 -14.28
C LEU A 359 30.51 1.14 -13.17
N VAL A 360 29.90 -0.04 -13.01
CA VAL A 360 30.20 -0.95 -11.90
C VAL A 360 31.63 -1.51 -11.99
N GLN A 361 32.15 -1.73 -13.21
CA GLN A 361 33.55 -2.14 -13.43
C GLN A 361 34.56 -1.05 -13.07
N ARG A 362 34.15 0.22 -13.15
CA ARG A 362 35.00 1.37 -12.79
C ARG A 362 34.80 1.82 -11.35
N ALA A 363 33.98 1.14 -10.57
CA ALA A 363 33.66 1.52 -9.20
C ALA A 363 34.90 1.83 -8.36
N SER A 364 35.94 0.98 -8.39
CA SER A 364 37.17 1.18 -7.61
C SER A 364 37.99 2.41 -8.00
N LYS A 365 37.82 2.93 -9.22
CA LYS A 365 38.57 4.07 -9.78
C LYS A 365 37.83 5.40 -9.65
N MET A 366 36.60 5.39 -9.14
CA MET A 366 35.77 6.59 -9.00
C MET A 366 35.64 6.98 -7.53
N SER A 367 35.59 8.28 -7.25
CA SER A 367 35.14 8.77 -5.95
C SER A 367 33.70 8.34 -5.68
N LYS A 368 33.28 8.33 -4.42
CA LYS A 368 31.88 8.00 -4.08
C LYS A 368 30.89 8.99 -4.70
N ASP A 369 31.22 10.28 -4.68
CA ASP A 369 30.37 11.33 -5.25
C ASP A 369 30.21 11.16 -6.75
N ASP A 370 31.32 10.98 -7.49
CA ASP A 370 31.28 10.78 -8.95
C ASP A 370 30.54 9.49 -9.32
N TYR A 371 30.70 8.45 -8.52
CA TYR A 371 30.01 7.19 -8.73
C TYR A 371 28.50 7.34 -8.50
N LEU A 372 28.09 7.92 -7.37
CA LEU A 372 26.68 8.18 -7.05
C LEU A 372 26.03 9.05 -8.13
N LYS A 373 26.72 10.10 -8.55
CA LYS A 373 26.31 11.00 -9.62
C LYS A 373 26.04 10.25 -10.92
N ARG A 374 26.97 9.39 -11.35
CA ARG A 374 26.78 8.58 -12.56
C ARG A 374 25.66 7.55 -12.40
N ALA A 375 25.51 6.93 -11.23
CA ALA A 375 24.42 6.00 -10.94
C ALA A 375 23.05 6.70 -11.02
N VAL A 376 22.91 7.90 -10.44
CA VAL A 376 21.67 8.69 -10.50
C VAL A 376 21.34 9.13 -11.93
N GLN A 377 22.34 9.49 -12.74
CA GLN A 377 22.11 9.79 -14.16
C GLN A 377 21.61 8.59 -14.96
N LEU A 378 22.20 7.41 -14.76
CA LEU A 378 21.74 6.18 -15.40
C LEU A 378 20.32 5.84 -14.93
N ASN A 379 20.02 5.97 -13.65
CA ASN A 379 18.67 5.82 -13.13
C ASN A 379 17.67 6.81 -13.75
N TYR A 380 18.04 8.09 -13.88
CA TYR A 380 17.24 9.09 -14.59
C TYR A 380 17.02 8.69 -16.05
N ARG A 381 18.06 8.20 -16.74
CA ARG A 381 17.93 7.68 -18.11
C ARG A 381 16.94 6.52 -18.18
N PHE A 382 16.99 5.58 -17.24
CA PHE A 382 16.03 4.47 -17.16
C PHE A 382 14.58 4.99 -17.04
N ILE A 383 14.34 5.97 -16.17
CA ILE A 383 13.02 6.61 -16.03
C ILE A 383 12.54 7.26 -17.35
N ARG A 384 13.46 7.86 -18.13
CA ARG A 384 13.17 8.46 -19.44
C ARG A 384 12.96 7.45 -20.57
N ILE A 385 13.58 6.28 -20.48
CA ILE A 385 13.28 5.14 -21.36
C ILE A 385 11.88 4.62 -21.05
N HIS A 386 11.55 4.51 -19.75
CA HIS A 386 10.26 4.02 -19.25
C HIS A 386 9.87 2.68 -19.91
N PRO A 387 10.70 1.64 -19.79
CA PRO A 387 10.62 0.46 -20.66
C PRO A 387 9.37 -0.40 -20.48
N PHE A 388 8.72 -0.33 -19.32
CA PHE A 388 7.59 -1.20 -18.95
C PHE A 388 6.27 -0.43 -18.98
N VAL A 389 5.14 -1.16 -18.95
CA VAL A 389 3.80 -0.55 -18.90
C VAL A 389 3.52 0.07 -17.53
N ASP A 390 3.95 -0.59 -16.45
CA ASP A 390 3.82 -0.12 -15.07
C ASP A 390 5.06 -0.53 -14.24
N SER A 391 5.10 -0.12 -12.98
CA SER A 391 6.17 -0.41 -12.01
C SER A 391 7.54 0.20 -12.31
N ASN A 392 7.69 1.00 -13.37
CA ASN A 392 8.96 1.67 -13.72
C ASN A 392 9.58 2.45 -12.55
N GLY A 393 8.77 3.13 -11.72
CA GLY A 393 9.25 3.84 -10.54
C GLY A 393 9.94 2.91 -9.52
N ARG A 394 9.26 1.82 -9.13
CA ARG A 394 9.78 0.80 -8.19
C ARG A 394 11.00 0.07 -8.74
N THR A 395 10.94 -0.33 -10.02
CA THR A 395 12.08 -0.97 -10.71
C THR A 395 13.29 -0.03 -10.79
N SER A 396 13.07 1.27 -11.03
CA SER A 396 14.17 2.23 -11.08
C SER A 396 14.89 2.35 -9.74
N ARG A 397 14.16 2.43 -8.62
CA ARG A 397 14.75 2.58 -7.29
C ARG A 397 15.48 1.31 -6.87
N ALA A 398 14.94 0.14 -7.22
CA ALA A 398 15.66 -1.13 -7.10
C ALA A 398 16.98 -1.11 -7.87
N LEU A 399 16.95 -0.68 -9.14
CA LEU A 399 18.13 -0.57 -10.00
C LEU A 399 19.18 0.43 -9.47
N LEU A 400 18.74 1.56 -8.91
CA LEU A 400 19.64 2.54 -8.28
C LEU A 400 20.38 1.91 -7.08
N ASN A 401 19.67 1.15 -6.26
CA ASN A 401 20.26 0.42 -5.14
C ASN A 401 21.18 -0.71 -5.62
N MET A 402 20.81 -1.47 -6.66
CA MET A 402 21.71 -2.45 -7.29
C MET A 402 23.05 -1.82 -7.69
N MET A 403 23.02 -0.62 -8.30
CA MET A 403 24.25 0.07 -8.71
C MET A 403 25.06 0.61 -7.53
N THR A 404 24.42 1.09 -6.48
CA THR A 404 25.08 1.85 -5.38
C THR A 404 25.53 0.98 -4.21
N ILE A 405 24.86 -0.14 -3.95
CA ILE A 405 25.21 -1.09 -2.88
C ILE A 405 26.66 -1.60 -2.98
N PRO A 406 27.20 -1.97 -4.17
CA PRO A 406 28.60 -2.37 -4.30
C PRO A 406 29.61 -1.28 -3.89
N LYS A 407 29.19 -0.01 -3.88
CA LYS A 407 30.00 1.14 -3.45
C LYS A 407 29.73 1.53 -1.98
N GLY A 408 28.98 0.71 -1.24
CA GLY A 408 28.67 0.91 0.17
C GLY A 408 27.64 2.00 0.43
N MET A 409 26.69 2.20 -0.49
CA MET A 409 25.60 3.17 -0.36
C MET A 409 24.25 2.47 -0.55
N LEU A 410 23.27 2.80 0.28
CA LEU A 410 21.87 2.42 0.11
C LEU A 410 21.05 3.71 -0.01
N ILE A 411 20.19 3.79 -1.02
CA ILE A 411 19.38 4.96 -1.32
C ILE A 411 17.96 4.73 -0.81
N GLU A 412 17.57 5.48 0.21
CA GLU A 412 16.22 5.55 0.75
C GLU A 412 15.52 6.78 0.18
N ILE A 413 14.39 6.61 -0.53
CA ILE A 413 13.52 7.74 -0.88
C ILE A 413 12.33 7.70 0.09
N PRO A 414 12.29 8.55 1.13
CA PRO A 414 11.23 8.52 2.12
C PRO A 414 9.87 8.79 1.46
N LYS A 415 8.85 8.05 1.86
CA LYS A 415 7.48 8.21 1.34
C LYS A 415 6.97 9.63 1.54
N GLU A 416 7.30 10.24 2.68
CA GLU A 416 6.95 11.60 3.10
C GLU A 416 7.55 12.67 2.17
N ARG A 417 8.64 12.35 1.48
CA ARG A 417 9.36 13.27 0.58
C ARG A 417 9.22 12.88 -0.88
N LYS A 418 8.28 11.98 -1.18
CA LYS A 418 8.03 11.50 -2.55
C LYS A 418 7.64 12.64 -3.49
N ASN A 419 6.87 13.62 -3.01
CA ASN A 419 6.51 14.79 -3.82
C ASN A 419 7.71 15.69 -4.14
N GLU A 420 8.63 15.88 -3.18
CA GLU A 420 9.89 16.60 -3.43
C GLU A 420 10.77 15.85 -4.45
N PHE A 421 10.85 14.52 -4.35
CA PHE A 421 11.56 13.68 -5.30
C PHE A 421 10.98 13.80 -6.72
N ILE A 422 9.65 13.73 -6.84
CA ILE A 422 8.94 13.91 -8.13
C ILE A 422 9.22 15.31 -8.68
N LYS A 423 9.17 16.35 -7.85
CA LYS A 423 9.51 17.72 -8.25
C LYS A 423 10.94 17.82 -8.78
N ALA A 424 11.91 17.23 -8.10
CA ALA A 424 13.31 17.21 -8.54
C ALA A 424 13.49 16.46 -9.87
N GLN A 425 12.74 15.39 -10.12
CA GLN A 425 12.69 14.73 -11.43
C GLN A 425 12.11 15.65 -12.51
N ARG A 426 11.01 16.35 -12.23
CA ARG A 426 10.38 17.31 -13.16
C ARG A 426 11.33 18.44 -13.56
N GLU A 427 12.06 19.00 -12.60
CA GLU A 427 13.06 20.02 -12.86
C GLU A 427 14.23 19.48 -13.69
N SER A 428 14.64 18.24 -13.44
CA SER A 428 15.64 17.53 -14.26
C SER A 428 15.15 17.33 -15.70
N ASN A 429 13.90 16.94 -15.90
CA ASN A 429 13.28 16.82 -17.23
C ASN A 429 13.34 18.16 -17.97
N LYS A 430 12.87 19.24 -17.35
CA LYS A 430 12.90 20.59 -17.94
C LYS A 430 14.32 21.03 -18.33
N LYS A 431 15.33 20.73 -17.48
CA LYS A 431 16.73 21.06 -17.76
C LYS A 431 17.28 20.27 -18.95
N MET A 432 17.01 18.97 -19.00
CA MET A 432 17.57 18.07 -20.03
C MET A 432 16.85 18.20 -21.37
N ASP A 433 15.52 18.38 -21.38
CA ASP A 433 14.74 18.51 -22.60
C ASP A 433 15.06 19.82 -23.34
N LYS A 434 15.41 20.90 -22.62
CA LYS A 434 15.96 22.13 -23.23
C LYS A 434 17.26 21.90 -24.02
N GLN A 435 17.95 20.79 -23.76
CA GLN A 435 19.19 20.42 -24.44
C GLN A 435 18.96 19.33 -25.50
N GLY A 436 17.70 18.98 -25.82
CA GLY A 436 17.37 17.96 -26.82
C GLY A 436 17.56 16.52 -26.35
N TYR A 437 17.54 16.27 -25.03
CA TYR A 437 17.81 14.94 -24.47
C TYR A 437 16.81 13.87 -24.96
N PHE A 438 15.53 14.24 -25.13
CA PHE A 438 14.50 13.32 -25.62
C PHE A 438 14.79 12.84 -27.04
N GLU A 439 15.11 13.75 -27.95
CA GLU A 439 15.42 13.47 -29.34
C GLU A 439 16.68 12.60 -29.46
N LEU A 440 17.69 12.89 -28.63
CA LEU A 440 18.95 12.17 -28.62
C LEU A 440 18.82 10.75 -28.05
N LEU A 441 17.97 10.55 -27.04
CA LEU A 441 17.66 9.23 -26.51
C LEU A 441 17.12 8.28 -27.58
N ASN A 442 16.29 8.81 -28.49
CA ASN A 442 15.72 8.03 -29.59
C ASN A 442 16.72 7.83 -30.75
N ASN A 443 17.56 8.84 -31.05
CA ASN A 443 18.19 8.92 -32.38
C ASN A 443 19.73 8.96 -32.42
N ASN A 444 20.46 9.33 -31.35
CA ASN A 444 21.91 9.58 -31.49
C ASN A 444 22.76 9.31 -30.22
N ARG A 445 23.67 8.32 -30.32
CA ARG A 445 24.54 7.84 -29.22
C ARG A 445 25.55 8.87 -28.72
N GLU A 446 26.35 9.39 -29.63
CA GLU A 446 27.58 10.09 -29.28
C GLU A 446 27.25 11.46 -28.70
N GLU A 447 26.23 12.11 -29.26
CA GLU A 447 25.68 13.36 -28.75
C GLU A 447 25.02 13.16 -27.38
N LEU A 448 24.30 12.06 -27.14
CA LEU A 448 23.74 11.75 -25.82
C LEU A 448 24.84 11.66 -24.75
N LYS A 449 25.96 10.97 -25.05
CA LYS A 449 27.10 10.85 -24.12
C LYS A 449 27.74 12.20 -23.82
N LYS A 450 27.78 13.13 -24.78
CA LYS A 450 28.31 14.50 -24.56
C LYS A 450 27.44 15.28 -23.59
N ILE A 451 26.12 15.27 -23.79
CA ILE A 451 25.17 15.98 -22.92
C ILE A 451 25.20 15.42 -21.50
N GLU A 452 25.26 14.11 -21.34
CA GLU A 452 25.34 13.53 -19.99
C GLU A 452 26.66 13.84 -19.29
N LYS A 453 27.79 13.79 -20.01
CA LYS A 453 29.09 14.18 -19.45
C LYS A 453 29.14 15.65 -19.08
N HIS A 454 28.55 16.52 -19.90
CA HIS A 454 28.52 17.96 -19.64
C HIS A 454 27.59 18.33 -18.48
N ASN A 455 26.42 17.69 -18.40
CA ASN A 455 25.48 17.84 -17.28
C ASN A 455 25.79 16.92 -16.10
N ASN A 456 27.00 16.33 -16.06
CA ASN A 456 27.41 15.51 -14.92
C ASN A 456 27.19 16.23 -13.61
N THR A 457 27.27 17.55 -13.54
CA THR A 457 27.45 18.23 -12.26
C THR A 457 26.19 18.60 -11.47
N GLU A 458 24.99 18.71 -12.05
CA GLU A 458 23.89 19.45 -11.39
C GLU A 458 22.46 19.04 -11.82
N LEU A 459 22.13 17.75 -11.91
CA LEU A 459 20.71 17.40 -12.03
C LEU A 459 20.01 17.66 -10.69
N PRO A 460 18.86 18.37 -10.67
CA PRO A 460 18.08 18.57 -9.44
C PRO A 460 17.79 17.25 -8.70
N VAL A 461 17.51 16.17 -9.42
CA VAL A 461 17.30 14.84 -8.83
C VAL A 461 18.56 14.27 -8.16
N TYR A 462 19.76 14.56 -8.70
CA TYR A 462 21.01 14.18 -8.05
C TYR A 462 21.21 14.92 -6.74
N ASN A 463 20.98 16.24 -6.73
CA ASN A 463 21.09 17.05 -5.52
C ASN A 463 20.12 16.55 -4.43
N PHE A 464 18.88 16.26 -4.81
CA PHE A 464 17.89 15.67 -3.90
C PHE A 464 18.38 14.35 -3.33
N VAL A 465 18.80 13.39 -4.15
CA VAL A 465 19.28 12.07 -3.70
C VAL A 465 20.47 12.22 -2.77
N LYS A 466 21.49 13.00 -3.17
CA LYS A 466 22.71 13.19 -2.38
C LYS A 466 22.44 13.77 -0.99
N GLN A 467 21.55 14.75 -0.90
CA GLN A 467 21.29 15.47 0.36
C GLN A 467 20.36 14.70 1.31
N ASN A 468 19.48 13.86 0.77
CA ASN A 468 18.30 13.41 1.51
C ASN A 468 18.11 11.89 1.56
N CYS A 469 18.84 11.14 0.74
CA CYS A 469 18.52 9.73 0.48
C CYS A 469 19.68 8.76 0.74
N VAL A 470 20.93 9.22 0.87
CA VAL A 470 22.10 8.35 0.96
C VAL A 470 22.31 7.86 2.40
N ILE A 471 22.31 6.55 2.58
CA ILE A 471 22.79 5.85 3.77
C ILE A 471 24.18 5.26 3.44
N ASP A 472 25.23 5.74 4.10
CA ASP A 472 26.63 5.33 3.87
C ASP A 472 27.09 4.30 4.91
N PHE A 473 27.66 3.17 4.46
CA PHE A 473 28.12 2.08 5.32
C PHE A 473 29.65 2.04 5.53
N SER A 474 30.41 2.93 4.90
CA SER A 474 31.88 2.90 4.97
C SER A 474 32.47 3.39 6.29
N THR A 475 31.66 3.94 7.18
CA THR A 475 32.10 4.55 8.44
C THR A 475 32.00 3.61 9.66
N LYS A 476 31.48 2.39 9.53
CA LYS A 476 31.35 1.45 10.67
C LYS A 476 32.66 0.76 11.11
N SER A 477 33.82 1.39 10.95
CA SER A 477 35.04 0.89 11.59
C SER A 477 35.42 1.62 12.86
N ASP A 478 35.04 2.88 13.08
CA ASP A 478 35.35 3.59 14.34
C ASP A 478 34.35 4.74 14.58
N GLU A 479 33.97 4.92 15.85
CA GLU A 479 33.15 6.02 16.42
C GLU A 479 31.61 5.85 16.41
N ASN A 480 31.17 5.08 17.43
CA ASN A 480 30.12 5.43 18.40
C ASN A 480 28.99 6.40 18.02
N THR A 481 27.76 5.89 18.16
CA THR A 481 26.81 6.36 19.18
C THR A 481 26.55 7.88 19.21
N GLU A 482 25.65 8.40 18.34
CA GLU A 482 24.72 9.50 18.70
C GLU A 482 23.77 9.98 17.58
N GLN A 483 23.98 9.64 16.31
CA GLN A 483 23.16 10.25 15.23
C GLN A 483 21.81 9.58 14.92
N THR A 484 21.49 8.41 15.47
CA THR A 484 20.20 7.73 15.23
C THR A 484 19.06 8.13 16.17
N LYS A 485 19.25 9.10 17.09
CA LYS A 485 18.22 9.51 18.06
C LYS A 485 17.32 10.68 17.63
N ASN A 486 17.54 11.34 16.49
CA ASN A 486 16.85 12.59 16.14
C ASN A 486 15.89 12.56 14.95
N ILE A 487 15.51 11.39 14.42
CA ILE A 487 14.53 11.31 13.30
C ILE A 487 13.15 10.78 13.75
N THR A 488 13.00 10.31 14.99
CA THR A 488 11.72 9.76 15.48
C THR A 488 11.00 10.71 16.44
N LYS A 489 10.69 11.94 16.01
CA LYS A 489 9.69 12.80 16.68
C LYS A 489 8.99 13.72 15.68
N GLN A 490 8.11 13.16 14.86
CA GLN A 490 6.85 13.80 14.50
C GLN A 490 5.73 12.85 14.90
N LYS A 491 4.67 13.44 15.48
CA LYS A 491 3.76 12.85 16.46
C LYS A 491 3.20 11.48 16.06
N ILE A 492 3.45 10.50 16.91
CA ILE A 492 2.72 9.23 16.98
C ILE A 492 1.37 9.56 17.65
N LEU A 493 0.27 9.14 17.04
CA LEU A 493 -1.07 9.18 17.62
C LEU A 493 -1.02 8.60 19.05
N PRO A 494 -1.60 9.27 20.06
CA PRO A 494 -1.62 8.73 21.40
C PRO A 494 -2.46 7.44 21.41
N GLU A 495 -1.88 6.36 21.94
CA GLU A 495 -2.63 5.18 22.36
C GLU A 495 -3.67 5.61 23.41
N GLU A 496 -4.95 5.56 23.04
CA GLU A 496 -6.04 5.72 24.00
C GLU A 496 -6.07 4.51 24.95
N ARG A 497 -6.07 4.82 26.25
CA ARG A 497 -6.14 3.86 27.37
C ARG A 497 -7.55 3.38 27.65
#